data_AF-A0A2S6ID65-F1
#
_entry.id   AF-A0A2S6ID65-F1
#
_cell.length_a   1.000
_cell.length_b   1.000
_cell.length_c   1.000
_cell.angle_alpha   90.00
_cell.angle_beta   90.00
_cell.angle_gamma   90.00
#
_symmetry.space_group_name_H-M   'P 1'
#
loop_
_entity.id
_entity.type
_entity.pdbx_description
1 polymer ?
#
loop_
_entity_poly.entity_id
_entity_poly.type
_entity_poly.pdbx_seq_one_letter_code
_entity_poly.pdbx_strand_id
1 'polypeptide(L)'
;MSGANGTRPEGSAGPATQPSPTREPGGEPAGHTPTRTDPVGGQAARMWEAGMGRREKGRAGRRKRRGDVHAVVPEAEFRSYYGQPILKPPIWTHDIAYYLFTGGLAAGSSMLAVVADARGEVSVRRGLRLTSLGALGASAYFLIIDLGRPERFYNMLRVAKPTSPMSVGTWILTAYGPLAGAAAVLEAAPLLPDRGVLGLLRRCAPPAASAAGAGAAVVAPLLATYTAVLFADTAVPSWHEVHRELPFVFAGSALAASAGAALVLGRTGEVGPARRAALLGACLELTAAHRVEHGHGLLSEPYVQGRPGRYLRAARALTVAGVAGAWLGRRSRLACAASGAALMAGSLLTRMAVFEAGVHSTKDPKYVVVPQRERLAQGRPARSDTPQDIPVV
;
A
#
# COMPACT_ATOMS: atom_id res chain seq x y z
N MET A 1 -9.36 -64.64 -29.68
CA MET A 1 -10.65 -65.26 -30.02
C MET A 1 -11.52 -64.22 -30.69
N SER A 2 -12.10 -64.60 -31.83
CA SER A 2 -13.11 -63.94 -32.68
C SER A 2 -14.10 -63.01 -31.95
N GLY A 3 -14.70 -61.98 -32.52
CA GLY A 3 -14.89 -61.57 -33.91
C GLY A 3 -16.35 -61.14 -34.12
N ALA A 4 -16.57 -59.99 -34.79
CA ALA A 4 -17.77 -59.54 -35.53
C ALA A 4 -19.08 -59.31 -34.70
N ASN A 5 -20.10 -58.50 -35.06
CA ASN A 5 -20.47 -57.78 -36.28
C ASN A 5 -21.67 -56.82 -36.00
N GLY A 6 -21.84 -55.77 -36.82
CA GLY A 6 -23.13 -55.09 -37.15
C GLY A 6 -23.70 -54.08 -36.12
N THR A 7 -24.31 -52.93 -36.46
CA THR A 7 -24.90 -52.39 -37.70
C THR A 7 -25.05 -50.85 -37.58
N ARG A 8 -25.01 -50.13 -38.72
CA ARG A 8 -25.42 -48.72 -38.94
C ARG A 8 -26.91 -48.66 -39.35
N PRO A 9 -27.66 -47.53 -39.19
CA PRO A 9 -27.70 -46.42 -40.19
C PRO A 9 -27.88 -45.00 -39.56
N GLU A 10 -27.19 -43.96 -40.07
CA GLU A 10 -27.63 -42.89 -41.01
C GLU A 10 -28.05 -41.55 -40.34
N GLY A 11 -27.47 -40.45 -40.85
CA GLY A 11 -28.19 -39.19 -41.07
C GLY A 11 -27.97 -38.02 -40.10
N SER A 12 -26.99 -37.14 -40.39
CA SER A 12 -27.19 -35.69 -40.66
C SER A 12 -25.89 -34.88 -40.49
N ALA A 13 -25.80 -33.79 -41.25
CA ALA A 13 -24.57 -33.19 -41.74
C ALA A 13 -24.01 -32.02 -40.90
N GLY A 14 -22.69 -32.05 -40.66
CA GLY A 14 -21.69 -30.96 -40.61
C GLY A 14 -21.81 -29.76 -39.64
N PRO A 15 -20.76 -28.91 -39.49
CA PRO A 15 -19.41 -29.02 -40.07
C PRO A 15 -18.20 -28.83 -39.09
N ALA A 16 -17.12 -29.52 -39.47
CA ALA A 16 -15.69 -29.11 -39.49
C ALA A 16 -15.04 -28.32 -38.33
N THR A 17 -14.35 -29.06 -37.46
CA THR A 17 -13.14 -28.62 -36.73
C THR A 17 -11.88 -28.98 -37.54
N GLN A 18 -11.06 -28.00 -37.91
CA GLN A 18 -9.69 -28.22 -38.37
C GLN A 18 -8.73 -28.21 -37.18
N PRO A 19 -7.84 -29.22 -37.01
CA PRO A 19 -6.67 -29.12 -36.16
C PRO A 19 -5.40 -28.81 -36.98
N SER A 20 -4.53 -27.99 -36.38
CA SER A 20 -3.21 -27.60 -36.87
C SER A 20 -2.24 -28.78 -37.04
N PRO A 21 -1.32 -28.76 -38.03
CA PRO A 21 -0.17 -29.64 -38.05
C PRO A 21 1.14 -28.93 -37.63
N THR A 22 1.80 -29.55 -36.64
CA THR A 22 3.23 -29.90 -36.55
C THR A 22 4.31 -28.97 -37.13
N ARG A 23 5.24 -28.58 -36.23
CA ARG A 23 6.59 -28.07 -36.50
C ARG A 23 7.58 -29.23 -36.56
N GLU A 24 8.57 -29.14 -37.45
CA GLU A 24 9.97 -29.65 -37.36
C GLU A 24 10.75 -29.14 -38.62
N PRO A 25 12.10 -29.09 -38.63
CA PRO A 25 12.86 -27.84 -38.74
C PRO A 25 13.85 -27.76 -39.93
N GLY A 26 14.30 -26.54 -40.27
CA GLY A 26 15.50 -26.33 -41.10
C GLY A 26 15.40 -25.16 -42.09
N GLY A 27 16.40 -24.28 -42.06
CA GLY A 27 16.65 -23.28 -43.11
C GLY A 27 17.07 -21.91 -42.57
N GLU A 28 18.38 -21.64 -42.56
CA GLU A 28 18.92 -20.27 -42.47
C GLU A 28 18.34 -19.39 -43.59
N PRO A 29 17.96 -18.12 -43.34
CA PRO A 29 17.76 -17.18 -44.42
C PRO A 29 19.05 -16.42 -44.71
N ALA A 30 19.55 -16.67 -45.92
CA ALA A 30 20.59 -15.95 -46.61
C ALA A 30 20.35 -14.43 -46.65
N GLY A 31 21.47 -13.70 -46.70
CA GLY A 31 21.54 -12.25 -46.75
C GLY A 31 20.70 -11.62 -47.86
N HIS A 32 19.95 -10.60 -47.50
CA HIS A 32 19.17 -9.78 -48.42
C HIS A 32 20.06 -8.64 -48.94
N THR A 33 20.44 -8.71 -50.22
CA THR A 33 21.13 -7.63 -50.94
C THR A 33 20.07 -6.65 -51.46
N PRO A 34 20.05 -5.37 -51.05
CA PRO A 34 19.04 -4.43 -51.52
C PRO A 34 19.32 -4.02 -52.98
N THR A 35 18.35 -4.23 -53.87
CA THR A 35 18.38 -3.68 -55.23
C THR A 35 17.87 -2.25 -55.27
N ARG A 36 18.34 -1.53 -56.30
CA ARG A 36 18.31 -0.08 -56.48
C ARG A 36 16.93 0.46 -56.87
N THR A 37 15.92 0.37 -56.00
CA THR A 37 14.70 1.22 -56.05
C THR A 37 13.91 1.14 -54.74
N ASP A 38 14.40 1.78 -53.67
CA ASP A 38 13.63 2.05 -52.44
C ASP A 38 13.91 3.50 -51.98
N PRO A 39 12.91 4.40 -51.89
CA PRO A 39 13.19 5.84 -51.68
C PRO A 39 13.50 6.24 -50.23
N VAL A 40 13.44 5.32 -49.26
CA VAL A 40 13.45 5.69 -47.82
C VAL A 40 14.59 5.02 -47.02
N GLY A 41 15.30 4.03 -47.59
CA GLY A 41 16.41 3.33 -46.90
C GLY A 41 17.82 3.89 -47.17
N GLY A 42 18.02 4.62 -48.28
CA GLY A 42 19.35 4.97 -48.80
C GLY A 42 20.02 6.22 -48.20
N GLN A 43 19.32 7.00 -47.37
CA GLN A 43 19.87 8.18 -46.68
C GLN A 43 20.31 7.88 -45.24
N ALA A 44 19.68 6.92 -44.56
CA ALA A 44 20.07 6.52 -43.20
C ALA A 44 21.41 5.76 -43.18
N ALA A 45 21.70 4.94 -44.21
CA ALA A 45 22.97 4.23 -44.34
C ALA A 45 24.16 5.17 -44.63
N ARG A 46 23.94 6.26 -45.39
CA ARG A 46 24.99 7.23 -45.72
C ARG A 46 25.35 8.19 -44.59
N MET A 47 24.45 8.39 -43.61
CA MET A 47 24.78 9.13 -42.39
C MET A 47 25.57 8.28 -41.38
N TRP A 48 25.45 6.94 -41.43
CA TRP A 48 26.16 6.03 -40.53
C TRP A 48 27.62 5.79 -40.94
N GLU A 49 27.96 5.93 -42.23
CA GLU A 49 29.34 5.73 -42.74
C GLU A 49 30.21 7.02 -42.74
N ALA A 50 29.64 8.20 -42.49
CA ALA A 50 30.38 9.47 -42.56
C ALA A 50 30.97 9.97 -41.22
N GLY A 51 31.13 9.10 -40.21
CA GLY A 51 31.43 9.54 -38.84
C GLY A 51 32.37 8.70 -37.98
N MET A 52 33.10 7.71 -38.53
CA MET A 52 34.16 7.00 -37.79
C MET A 52 35.53 7.27 -38.38
N GLY A 53 36.01 8.50 -38.16
CA GLY A 53 37.40 8.88 -38.32
C GLY A 53 38.16 8.77 -37.00
N ARG A 54 39.10 7.82 -36.93
CA ARG A 54 40.33 7.78 -36.11
C ARG A 54 40.27 8.33 -34.66
N ARG A 55 40.33 7.40 -33.70
CA ARG A 55 40.89 7.65 -32.36
C ARG A 55 42.39 7.97 -32.47
N GLU A 56 42.75 9.24 -32.35
CA GLU A 56 44.10 9.64 -31.97
C GLU A 56 44.14 9.99 -30.48
N LYS A 57 45.11 9.38 -29.78
CA LYS A 57 45.43 9.64 -28.38
C LYS A 57 46.03 11.04 -28.26
N GLY A 58 45.30 11.95 -27.61
CA GLY A 58 45.76 13.32 -27.33
C GLY A 58 45.35 13.78 -25.93
N ARG A 59 46.32 13.86 -25.04
CA ARG A 59 46.27 14.33 -23.66
C ARG A 59 46.07 15.86 -23.64
N ALA A 60 45.02 16.39 -22.99
CA ALA A 60 45.02 17.66 -22.23
C ALA A 60 43.60 18.22 -21.99
N GLY A 61 43.39 18.78 -20.79
CA GLY A 61 42.56 19.97 -20.64
C GLY A 61 41.12 19.77 -20.15
N ARG A 62 40.97 19.65 -18.83
CA ARG A 62 39.71 19.96 -18.11
C ARG A 62 39.38 21.45 -18.33
N ARG A 63 38.62 21.76 -19.38
CA ARG A 63 38.09 23.10 -19.64
C ARG A 63 36.60 23.11 -19.32
N LYS A 64 36.28 23.72 -18.18
CA LYS A 64 34.93 24.11 -17.75
C LYS A 64 34.27 24.83 -18.93
N ARG A 65 33.26 24.22 -19.57
CA ARG A 65 32.46 24.87 -20.62
C ARG A 65 31.75 26.05 -19.95
N ARG A 66 32.31 27.24 -20.18
CA ARG A 66 31.69 28.53 -19.88
C ARG A 66 30.45 28.61 -20.77
N GLY A 67 29.30 28.89 -20.17
CA GLY A 67 28.03 29.03 -20.89
C GLY A 67 28.19 29.97 -22.07
N ASP A 68 27.51 29.63 -23.16
CA ASP A 68 27.51 30.42 -24.39
C ASP A 68 27.02 31.84 -24.09
N VAL A 69 27.86 32.83 -24.39
CA VAL A 69 27.58 34.25 -24.16
C VAL A 69 26.52 34.78 -25.14
N HIS A 70 26.17 33.97 -26.15
CA HIS A 70 25.13 34.25 -27.14
C HIS A 70 23.85 33.43 -26.95
N ALA A 71 23.64 32.79 -25.80
CA ALA A 71 22.34 32.22 -25.45
C ALA A 71 21.31 33.33 -25.17
N VAL A 72 20.76 33.92 -26.24
CA VAL A 72 19.63 34.87 -26.22
C VAL A 72 18.29 34.20 -25.88
N VAL A 73 18.29 32.89 -25.74
CA VAL A 73 17.14 32.11 -25.30
C VAL A 73 17.43 31.65 -23.86
N PRO A 74 16.65 32.10 -22.86
CA PRO A 74 16.69 31.53 -21.52
C PRO A 74 16.58 30.00 -21.61
N GLU A 75 17.27 29.26 -20.76
CA GLU A 75 17.13 27.79 -20.75
C GLU A 75 15.64 27.42 -20.68
N ALA A 76 15.18 26.60 -21.63
CA ALA A 76 13.77 26.23 -21.71
C ALA A 76 13.35 25.44 -20.46
N GLU A 77 12.49 26.03 -19.63
CA GLU A 77 11.78 25.33 -18.55
C GLU A 77 10.74 24.37 -19.14
N PHE A 78 11.20 23.19 -19.57
CA PHE A 78 10.31 22.11 -19.99
C PHE A 78 9.54 21.56 -18.77
N ARG A 79 8.31 22.06 -18.57
CA ARG A 79 7.40 21.61 -17.49
C ARG A 79 6.76 20.25 -17.79
N SER A 80 6.42 19.96 -19.06
CA SER A 80 5.76 18.74 -19.53
C SER A 80 5.65 18.72 -21.05
N TYR A 81 5.50 17.53 -21.65
CA TYR A 81 5.32 17.36 -23.10
C TYR A 81 4.07 18.11 -23.64
N TYR A 82 3.03 18.39 -22.83
CA TYR A 82 1.91 19.28 -23.17
C TYR A 82 1.13 19.81 -21.94
N GLY A 83 1.75 19.84 -20.75
CA GLY A 83 1.03 20.12 -19.49
C GLY A 83 0.06 19.03 -19.05
N GLN A 84 -0.04 17.94 -19.81
CA GLN A 84 -0.90 16.80 -19.52
C GLN A 84 -0.26 15.85 -18.48
N PRO A 85 -1.08 15.16 -17.65
CA PRO A 85 -0.60 14.10 -16.77
C PRO A 85 0.15 13.01 -17.54
N ILE A 86 1.35 12.64 -17.06
CA ILE A 86 2.13 11.52 -17.63
C ILE A 86 1.63 10.18 -17.08
N LEU A 87 1.21 10.19 -15.81
CA LEU A 87 0.64 9.02 -15.14
C LEU A 87 -0.88 9.08 -15.23
N LYS A 88 -1.51 7.92 -15.43
CA LYS A 88 -2.95 7.80 -15.23
C LYS A 88 -3.23 7.99 -13.73
N PRO A 89 -4.12 8.93 -13.34
CA PRO A 89 -4.50 9.07 -11.94
C PRO A 89 -5.09 7.77 -11.39
N PRO A 90 -4.84 7.42 -10.11
CA PRO A 90 -5.47 6.29 -9.47
C PRO A 90 -7.00 6.41 -9.56
N ILE A 91 -7.66 5.32 -9.95
CA ILE A 91 -9.13 5.26 -10.03
C ILE A 91 -9.80 4.98 -8.69
N TRP A 92 -9.00 4.81 -7.63
CA TRP A 92 -9.46 4.56 -6.28
C TRP A 92 -10.35 5.68 -5.76
N THR A 93 -11.40 5.31 -5.05
CA THR A 93 -12.28 6.24 -4.34
C THR A 93 -11.74 6.50 -2.93
N HIS A 94 -12.43 7.37 -2.18
CA HIS A 94 -12.14 7.59 -0.76
C HIS A 94 -12.37 6.32 0.10
N ASP A 95 -13.00 5.28 -0.44
CA ASP A 95 -13.21 3.99 0.24
C ASP A 95 -11.89 3.34 0.60
N ILE A 96 -10.85 3.50 -0.23
CA ILE A 96 -9.50 3.05 0.11
C ILE A 96 -9.00 3.74 1.38
N ALA A 97 -9.18 5.05 1.53
CA ALA A 97 -8.74 5.73 2.75
C ALA A 97 -9.50 5.27 4.00
N TYR A 98 -10.79 4.93 3.88
CA TYR A 98 -11.57 4.31 4.96
C TYR A 98 -11.08 2.90 5.28
N TYR A 99 -10.75 2.10 4.28
CA TYR A 99 -10.11 0.80 4.43
C TYR A 99 -8.77 0.92 5.17
N LEU A 100 -7.91 1.87 4.79
CA LEU A 100 -6.62 2.12 5.45
C LEU A 100 -6.78 2.46 6.92
N PHE A 101 -7.75 3.32 7.24
CA PHE A 101 -8.06 3.71 8.61
C PHE A 101 -8.59 2.54 9.43
N THR A 102 -9.60 1.84 8.91
CA THR A 102 -10.25 0.73 9.63
C THR A 102 -9.33 -0.49 9.78
N GLY A 103 -8.51 -0.82 8.78
CA GLY A 103 -7.47 -1.84 8.90
C GLY A 103 -6.41 -1.49 9.96
N GLY A 104 -5.96 -0.23 10.01
CA GLY A 104 -5.06 0.27 11.04
C GLY A 104 -5.68 0.24 12.44
N LEU A 105 -6.94 0.68 12.58
CA LEU A 105 -7.70 0.62 13.81
C LEU A 105 -7.87 -0.82 14.30
N ALA A 106 -8.13 -1.78 13.40
CA ALA A 106 -8.21 -3.19 13.73
C ALA A 106 -6.89 -3.70 14.32
N ALA A 107 -5.80 -3.54 13.57
CA ALA A 107 -4.46 -3.96 13.97
C ALA A 107 -4.06 -3.38 15.34
N GLY A 108 -4.15 -2.05 15.49
CA GLY A 108 -3.79 -1.38 16.73
C GLY A 108 -4.67 -1.81 17.90
N SER A 109 -5.94 -2.13 17.67
CA SER A 109 -6.85 -2.59 18.72
C SER A 109 -6.50 -3.99 19.20
N SER A 110 -6.12 -4.91 18.30
CA SER A 110 -5.61 -6.23 18.68
C SER A 110 -4.34 -6.15 19.54
N MET A 111 -3.41 -5.28 19.17
CA MET A 111 -2.18 -5.07 19.95
C MET A 111 -2.49 -4.55 21.36
N LEU A 112 -3.33 -3.52 21.49
CA LEU A 112 -3.72 -2.98 22.79
C LEU A 112 -4.60 -3.94 23.60
N ALA A 113 -5.41 -4.77 22.94
CA ALA A 113 -6.24 -5.76 23.62
C ALA A 113 -5.39 -6.79 24.39
N VAL A 114 -4.24 -7.19 23.85
CA VAL A 114 -3.31 -8.10 24.55
C VAL A 114 -2.69 -7.43 25.78
N VAL A 115 -2.36 -6.14 25.69
CA VAL A 115 -1.87 -5.38 26.85
C VAL A 115 -2.94 -5.28 27.93
N ALA A 116 -4.19 -5.00 27.54
CA ALA A 116 -5.33 -4.96 28.46
C ALA A 116 -5.59 -6.34 29.09
N ASP A 117 -5.44 -7.43 28.33
CA ASP A 117 -5.59 -8.81 28.82
C ASP A 117 -4.55 -9.15 29.89
N ALA A 118 -3.27 -8.87 29.59
CA ALA A 118 -2.17 -9.10 30.53
C ALA A 118 -2.31 -8.29 31.84
N ARG A 119 -3.08 -7.20 31.83
CA ARG A 119 -3.35 -6.35 32.99
C ARG A 119 -4.66 -6.67 33.71
N GLY A 120 -5.45 -7.62 33.20
CA GLY A 120 -6.78 -7.94 33.73
C GLY A 120 -7.83 -6.84 33.50
N GLU A 121 -7.61 -5.94 32.54
CA GLU A 121 -8.52 -4.83 32.19
C GLU A 121 -9.65 -5.34 31.27
N VAL A 122 -10.59 -6.10 31.85
CA VAL A 122 -11.63 -6.85 31.11
C VAL A 122 -12.48 -5.95 30.21
N SER A 123 -12.84 -4.74 30.69
CA SER A 123 -13.73 -3.84 29.93
C SER A 123 -13.03 -3.31 28.66
N VAL A 124 -11.78 -2.89 28.80
CA VAL A 124 -10.94 -2.39 27.70
C VAL A 124 -10.59 -3.51 26.73
N ARG A 125 -10.18 -4.69 27.24
CA ARG A 125 -9.91 -5.88 26.42
C ARG A 125 -11.08 -6.24 25.52
N ARG A 126 -12.28 -6.38 26.09
CA ARG A 126 -13.49 -6.74 25.35
C ARG A 126 -13.83 -5.68 24.31
N GLY A 127 -13.81 -4.41 24.71
CA GLY A 127 -14.06 -3.29 23.81
C GLY A 127 -13.11 -3.27 22.60
N LEU A 128 -11.81 -3.50 22.84
CA LEU A 128 -10.80 -3.51 21.78
C LEU A 128 -10.88 -4.73 20.87
N ARG A 129 -11.19 -5.92 21.39
CA ARG A 129 -11.42 -7.11 20.54
C ARG A 129 -12.63 -6.94 19.63
N LEU A 130 -13.73 -6.40 20.17
CA LEU A 130 -14.92 -6.10 19.36
C LEU A 130 -14.66 -4.96 18.35
N THR A 131 -13.92 -3.93 18.75
CA THR A 131 -13.48 -2.87 17.82
C THR A 131 -12.62 -3.46 16.71
N SER A 132 -11.72 -4.38 17.04
CA SER A 132 -10.85 -5.04 16.09
C SER A 132 -11.64 -5.83 15.04
N LEU A 133 -12.59 -6.65 15.49
CA LEU A 133 -13.47 -7.40 14.60
C LEU A 133 -14.34 -6.47 13.73
N GLY A 134 -14.96 -5.45 14.33
CA GLY A 134 -15.81 -4.50 13.61
C GLY A 134 -15.02 -3.69 12.57
N ALA A 135 -13.84 -3.21 12.94
CA ALA A 135 -12.96 -2.46 12.05
C ALA A 135 -12.39 -3.35 10.93
N LEU A 136 -12.07 -4.61 11.22
CA LEU A 136 -11.68 -5.58 10.18
C LEU A 136 -12.83 -5.85 9.20
N GLY A 137 -14.06 -5.99 9.69
CA GLY A 137 -15.26 -6.15 8.85
C GLY A 137 -15.49 -4.93 7.95
N ALA A 138 -15.39 -3.71 8.51
CA ALA A 138 -15.48 -2.47 7.74
C ALA A 138 -14.35 -2.37 6.70
N SER A 139 -13.12 -2.73 7.07
CA SER A 139 -11.96 -2.80 6.18
C SER A 139 -12.21 -3.74 5.01
N ALA A 140 -12.73 -4.95 5.27
CA ALA A 140 -13.08 -5.90 4.22
C ALA A 140 -14.19 -5.36 3.30
N TYR A 141 -15.22 -4.74 3.87
CA TYR A 141 -16.32 -4.14 3.11
C TYR A 141 -15.82 -3.06 2.12
N PHE A 142 -15.06 -2.08 2.60
CA PHE A 142 -14.52 -1.02 1.75
C PHE A 142 -13.57 -1.56 0.68
N LEU A 143 -12.77 -2.56 1.00
CA LEU A 143 -11.88 -3.22 0.03
C LEU A 143 -12.67 -3.95 -1.06
N ILE A 144 -13.73 -4.70 -0.69
CA ILE A 144 -14.55 -5.50 -1.62
C ILE A 144 -15.33 -4.61 -2.59
N ILE A 145 -15.81 -3.45 -2.14
CA ILE A 145 -16.50 -2.51 -3.02
C ILE A 145 -15.54 -1.87 -4.02
N ASP A 146 -14.31 -1.56 -3.62
CA ASP A 146 -13.29 -1.00 -4.53
C ASP A 146 -12.80 -2.03 -5.58
N LEU A 147 -12.86 -3.33 -5.27
CA LEU A 147 -12.42 -4.42 -6.16
C LEU A 147 -13.14 -4.47 -7.52
N GLY A 148 -14.32 -3.85 -7.67
CA GLY A 148 -15.10 -3.75 -8.92
C GLY A 148 -15.67 -5.07 -9.48
N ARG A 149 -15.09 -6.23 -9.14
CA ARG A 149 -15.59 -7.59 -9.39
C ARG A 149 -15.47 -8.45 -8.12
N PRO A 150 -16.36 -8.27 -7.14
CA PRO A 150 -16.25 -8.89 -5.82
C PRO A 150 -16.30 -10.42 -5.89
N GLU A 151 -16.95 -11.00 -6.91
CA GLU A 151 -17.06 -12.46 -7.08
C GLU A 151 -15.70 -13.12 -7.29
N ARG A 152 -14.67 -12.36 -7.68
CA ARG A 152 -13.31 -12.87 -7.96
C ARG A 152 -12.36 -12.79 -6.78
N PHE A 153 -12.80 -12.29 -5.62
CA PHE A 153 -11.95 -12.13 -4.43
C PHE A 153 -11.20 -13.43 -4.07
N TYR A 154 -11.85 -14.59 -4.16
CA TYR A 154 -11.23 -15.88 -3.84
C TYR A 154 -10.01 -16.21 -4.71
N ASN A 155 -9.84 -15.58 -5.88
CA ASN A 155 -8.65 -15.77 -6.72
C ASN A 155 -7.40 -15.20 -6.06
N MET A 156 -7.54 -14.17 -5.23
CA MET A 156 -6.40 -13.57 -4.50
C MET A 156 -5.84 -14.53 -3.44
N LEU A 157 -6.68 -15.44 -2.92
CA LEU A 157 -6.29 -16.44 -1.91
C LEU A 157 -5.55 -17.65 -2.49
N ARG A 158 -5.40 -17.74 -3.82
CA ARG A 158 -4.80 -18.90 -4.49
C ARG A 158 -3.31 -18.76 -4.77
N VAL A 159 -2.78 -17.54 -4.80
CA VAL A 159 -1.41 -17.25 -5.24
C VAL A 159 -0.64 -16.54 -4.13
N ALA A 160 0.52 -17.10 -3.77
CA ALA A 160 1.50 -16.46 -2.93
C ALA A 160 2.62 -15.87 -3.80
N LYS A 161 2.63 -14.54 -3.95
CA LYS A 161 3.67 -13.81 -4.69
C LYS A 161 4.35 -12.81 -3.75
N PRO A 162 5.49 -13.17 -3.12
CA PRO A 162 6.18 -12.33 -2.15
C PRO A 162 6.60 -10.95 -2.70
N THR A 163 6.83 -10.85 -4.01
CA THR A 163 7.19 -9.59 -4.68
C THR A 163 6.00 -8.67 -4.95
N SER A 164 4.78 -9.04 -4.55
CA SER A 164 3.57 -8.24 -4.74
C SER A 164 2.97 -7.88 -3.39
N PRO A 165 3.01 -6.59 -2.99
CA PRO A 165 2.40 -6.14 -1.73
C PRO A 165 0.91 -6.49 -1.63
N MET A 166 0.18 -6.53 -2.75
CA MET A 166 -1.23 -6.92 -2.78
C MET A 166 -1.42 -8.40 -2.39
N SER A 167 -0.58 -9.31 -2.92
CA SER A 167 -0.63 -10.73 -2.55
C SER A 167 -0.22 -10.93 -1.09
N VAL A 168 0.85 -10.29 -0.65
CA VAL A 168 1.30 -10.33 0.76
C VAL A 168 0.19 -9.83 1.70
N GLY A 169 -0.50 -8.75 1.33
CA GLY A 169 -1.64 -8.21 2.08
C GLY A 169 -2.78 -9.23 2.25
N THR A 170 -3.11 -9.98 1.21
CA THR A 170 -4.11 -11.05 1.29
C THR A 170 -3.72 -12.14 2.29
N TRP A 171 -2.44 -12.53 2.34
CA TRP A 171 -1.95 -13.52 3.29
C TRP A 171 -1.88 -12.98 4.72
N ILE A 172 -1.53 -11.70 4.90
CA ILE A 172 -1.61 -11.02 6.20
C ILE A 172 -3.05 -11.02 6.72
N LEU A 173 -4.03 -10.65 5.87
CA LEU A 173 -5.45 -10.65 6.23
C LEU A 173 -5.95 -12.07 6.55
N THR A 174 -5.53 -13.06 5.78
CA THR A 174 -5.88 -14.48 6.01
C THR A 174 -5.33 -15.00 7.34
N ALA A 175 -4.12 -14.60 7.73
CA ALA A 175 -3.54 -14.98 9.02
C ALA A 175 -4.19 -14.22 10.18
N TYR A 176 -4.41 -12.91 10.02
CA TYR A 176 -4.93 -12.03 11.05
C TYR A 176 -6.42 -12.26 11.34
N GLY A 177 -7.24 -12.37 10.31
CA GLY A 177 -8.70 -12.32 10.41
C GLY A 177 -9.31 -13.41 11.30
N PRO A 178 -8.97 -14.70 11.11
CA PRO A 178 -9.45 -15.77 11.97
C PRO A 178 -9.02 -15.60 13.44
N LEU A 179 -7.80 -15.14 13.68
CA LEU A 179 -7.27 -14.92 15.03
C LEU A 179 -8.01 -13.78 15.75
N ALA A 180 -8.17 -12.64 15.08
CA ALA A 180 -8.92 -11.49 15.61
C ALA A 180 -10.40 -11.83 15.82
N GLY A 181 -11.01 -12.55 14.85
CA GLY A 181 -12.39 -13.01 14.92
C GLY A 181 -12.62 -13.99 16.07
N ALA A 182 -11.76 -15.01 16.22
CA ALA A 182 -11.85 -15.95 17.33
C ALA A 182 -11.71 -15.25 18.68
N ALA A 183 -10.73 -14.35 18.83
CA ALA A 183 -10.55 -13.59 20.06
C ALA A 183 -11.79 -12.76 20.44
N ALA A 184 -12.45 -12.14 19.46
CA ALA A 184 -13.65 -11.33 19.68
C ALA A 184 -14.92 -12.17 19.91
N VAL A 185 -15.14 -13.22 19.13
CA VAL A 185 -16.32 -14.10 19.26
C VAL A 185 -16.32 -14.82 20.60
N LEU A 186 -15.16 -15.26 21.07
CA LEU A 186 -15.03 -15.95 22.36
C LEU A 186 -15.31 -15.03 23.57
N GLU A 187 -15.38 -13.70 23.40
CA GLU A 187 -15.91 -12.79 24.44
C GLU A 187 -17.39 -13.04 24.75
N ALA A 188 -18.14 -13.67 23.83
CA ALA A 188 -19.54 -14.02 24.03
C ALA A 188 -19.72 -15.33 24.81
N ALA A 189 -18.64 -16.05 25.14
CA ALA A 189 -18.70 -17.33 25.86
C ALA A 189 -19.47 -17.31 27.19
N PRO A 190 -19.49 -16.21 27.99
CA PRO A 190 -20.33 -16.14 29.19
C PRO A 190 -21.84 -16.24 28.92
N LEU A 191 -22.28 -16.06 27.67
CA LEU A 191 -23.69 -16.25 27.27
C LEU A 191 -24.05 -17.73 27.06
N LEU A 192 -23.07 -18.64 27.06
CA LEU A 192 -23.29 -20.07 26.86
C LEU A 192 -23.76 -20.77 28.16
N PRO A 193 -24.60 -21.82 28.04
CA PRO A 193 -25.03 -22.64 29.19
C PRO A 193 -23.86 -23.22 30.00
N ASP A 194 -24.07 -23.41 31.31
CA ASP A 194 -23.04 -23.94 32.23
C ASP A 194 -22.78 -25.45 32.08
N ARG A 195 -23.69 -26.21 31.47
CA ARG A 195 -23.66 -27.68 31.40
C ARG A 195 -23.60 -28.17 29.94
N GLY A 196 -23.06 -29.39 29.77
CA GLY A 196 -22.93 -30.05 28.46
C GLY A 196 -21.72 -29.58 27.65
N VAL A 197 -21.70 -29.92 26.35
CA VAL A 197 -20.61 -29.57 25.42
C VAL A 197 -20.39 -28.05 25.34
N LEU A 198 -21.46 -27.26 25.43
CA LEU A 198 -21.38 -25.79 25.47
C LEU A 198 -20.74 -25.26 26.77
N GLY A 199 -20.92 -25.98 27.89
CA GLY A 199 -20.24 -25.67 29.15
C GLY A 199 -18.73 -25.93 29.08
N LEU A 200 -18.29 -26.95 28.34
CA LEU A 200 -16.87 -27.17 28.05
C LEU A 200 -16.29 -26.02 27.21
N LEU A 201 -17.01 -25.60 26.15
CA LEU A 201 -16.61 -24.45 25.34
C LEU A 201 -16.49 -23.18 26.18
N ARG A 202 -17.43 -22.93 27.09
CA ARG A 202 -17.37 -21.79 28.01
C ARG A 202 -16.13 -21.82 28.91
N ARG A 203 -15.70 -23.00 29.37
CA ARG A 203 -14.48 -23.16 30.19
C ARG A 203 -13.19 -22.96 29.40
N CYS A 204 -13.16 -23.44 28.15
CA CYS A 204 -11.99 -23.32 27.27
C CYS A 204 -11.90 -21.96 26.56
N ALA A 205 -12.99 -21.19 26.50
CA ALA A 205 -13.04 -19.93 25.77
C ALA A 205 -12.05 -18.86 26.27
N PRO A 206 -11.87 -18.60 27.58
CA PRO A 206 -10.94 -17.57 28.03
C PRO A 206 -9.47 -17.80 27.60
N PRO A 207 -8.85 -18.97 27.83
CA PRO A 207 -7.48 -19.20 27.37
C PRO A 207 -7.38 -19.23 25.85
N ALA A 208 -8.38 -19.78 25.14
CA ALA A 208 -8.41 -19.77 23.68
C ALA A 208 -8.51 -18.34 23.11
N ALA A 209 -9.34 -17.48 23.70
CA ALA A 209 -9.47 -16.07 23.29
C ALA A 209 -8.17 -15.30 23.51
N SER A 210 -7.48 -15.59 24.62
CA SER A 210 -6.18 -14.98 24.96
C SER A 210 -5.09 -15.41 23.98
N ALA A 211 -5.02 -16.71 23.67
CA ALA A 211 -4.07 -17.25 22.68
C ALA A 211 -4.34 -16.71 21.27
N ALA A 212 -5.61 -16.69 20.84
CA ALA A 212 -6.01 -16.13 19.56
C ALA A 212 -5.71 -14.62 19.49
N GLY A 213 -5.99 -13.88 20.56
CA GLY A 213 -5.68 -12.45 20.67
C GLY A 213 -4.18 -12.16 20.61
N ALA A 214 -3.36 -12.97 21.29
CA ALA A 214 -1.91 -12.90 21.22
C ALA A 214 -1.40 -13.17 19.79
N GLY A 215 -1.91 -14.21 19.14
CA GLY A 215 -1.59 -14.50 17.73
C GLY A 215 -1.96 -13.33 16.80
N ALA A 216 -3.16 -12.76 16.97
CA ALA A 216 -3.59 -11.59 16.19
C ALA A 216 -2.67 -10.39 16.42
N ALA A 217 -2.24 -10.15 17.66
CA ALA A 217 -1.32 -9.05 18.00
C ALA A 217 0.09 -9.23 17.41
N VAL A 218 0.55 -10.47 17.18
CA VAL A 218 1.82 -10.74 16.49
C VAL A 218 1.74 -10.38 15.01
N VAL A 219 0.62 -10.66 14.36
CA VAL A 219 0.40 -10.34 12.93
C VAL A 219 0.02 -8.87 12.74
N ALA A 220 -0.58 -8.23 13.73
CA ALA A 220 -1.11 -6.87 13.66
C ALA A 220 -0.12 -5.80 13.17
N PRO A 221 1.16 -5.76 13.60
CA PRO A 221 2.14 -4.80 13.05
C PRO A 221 2.26 -4.89 11.53
N LEU A 222 2.25 -6.11 10.97
CA LEU A 222 2.27 -6.30 9.52
C LEU A 222 1.02 -5.69 8.87
N LEU A 223 -0.16 -5.94 9.45
CA LEU A 223 -1.43 -5.36 8.98
C LEU A 223 -1.45 -3.83 9.07
N ALA A 224 -0.88 -3.26 10.13
CA ALA A 224 -0.82 -1.82 10.34
C ALA A 224 0.04 -1.09 9.30
N THR A 225 1.11 -1.72 8.81
CA THR A 225 2.12 -1.06 7.97
C THR A 225 2.15 -1.52 6.51
N TYR A 226 1.72 -2.73 6.15
CA TYR A 226 1.87 -3.23 4.78
C TYR A 226 1.14 -2.36 3.74
N THR A 227 0.05 -1.69 4.14
CA THR A 227 -0.68 -0.80 3.24
C THR A 227 0.13 0.46 2.89
N ALA A 228 1.05 0.91 3.76
CA ALA A 228 2.01 1.94 3.42
C ALA A 228 2.99 1.43 2.34
N VAL A 229 3.45 0.18 2.46
CA VAL A 229 4.31 -0.46 1.46
C VAL A 229 3.59 -0.57 0.12
N LEU A 230 2.31 -0.95 0.14
CA LEU A 230 1.47 -1.02 -1.06
C LEU A 230 1.39 0.32 -1.79
N PHE A 231 1.25 1.43 -1.06
CA PHE A 231 1.22 2.78 -1.64
C PHE A 231 2.58 3.19 -2.19
N ALA A 232 3.64 2.93 -1.42
CA ALA A 232 5.01 3.27 -1.77
C ALA A 232 5.54 2.47 -2.97
N ASP A 233 5.07 1.23 -3.15
CA ASP A 233 5.44 0.35 -4.27
C ASP A 233 4.62 0.66 -5.55
N THR A 234 4.49 1.95 -5.87
CA THR A 234 3.78 2.42 -7.07
C THR A 234 4.61 3.46 -7.81
N ALA A 235 4.21 3.80 -9.03
CA ALA A 235 4.81 4.91 -9.78
C ALA A 235 4.30 6.29 -9.33
N VAL A 236 3.38 6.36 -8.35
CA VAL A 236 2.79 7.62 -7.88
C VAL A 236 3.86 8.42 -7.13
N PRO A 237 4.27 9.62 -7.62
CA PRO A 237 5.51 10.26 -7.15
C PRO A 237 5.54 10.52 -5.65
N SER A 238 4.49 11.15 -5.11
CA SER A 238 4.46 11.48 -3.68
C SER A 238 4.27 10.29 -2.76
N TRP A 239 3.71 9.17 -3.24
CA TRP A 239 3.66 7.93 -2.44
C TRP A 239 5.00 7.20 -2.43
N HIS A 240 5.64 7.09 -3.60
CA HIS A 240 6.89 6.35 -3.77
C HIS A 240 8.06 7.00 -3.04
N GLU A 241 8.19 8.32 -3.15
CA GLU A 241 9.36 9.01 -2.59
C GLU A 241 9.45 8.84 -1.07
N VAL A 242 8.30 8.84 -0.39
CA VAL A 242 8.22 8.78 1.07
C VAL A 242 8.15 7.34 1.62
N HIS A 243 8.58 6.35 0.85
CA HIS A 243 8.55 4.92 1.21
C HIS A 243 9.21 4.59 2.55
N ARG A 244 10.18 5.41 3.01
CA ARG A 244 10.87 5.20 4.28
C ARG A 244 10.07 5.69 5.47
N GLU A 245 9.32 6.76 5.31
CA GLU A 245 8.55 7.39 6.40
C GLU A 245 7.12 6.85 6.49
N LEU A 246 6.52 6.46 5.38
CA LEU A 246 5.10 6.10 5.31
C LEU A 246 4.69 4.96 6.24
N PRO A 247 5.47 3.86 6.40
CA PRO A 247 5.16 2.81 7.37
C PRO A 247 5.07 3.33 8.81
N PHE A 248 5.89 4.31 9.19
CA PHE A 248 5.88 4.90 10.52
C PHE A 248 4.68 5.83 10.74
N VAL A 249 4.29 6.60 9.72
CA VAL A 249 3.03 7.36 9.74
C VAL A 249 1.84 6.43 9.97
N PHE A 250 1.82 5.29 9.26
CA PHE A 250 0.73 4.32 9.35
C PHE A 250 0.72 3.59 10.71
N ALA A 251 1.87 3.16 11.21
CA ALA A 251 2.00 2.55 12.53
C ALA A 251 1.59 3.51 13.66
N GLY A 252 2.09 4.75 13.62
CA GLY A 252 1.80 5.76 14.63
C GLY A 252 0.32 6.13 14.67
N SER A 253 -0.27 6.42 13.50
CA SER A 253 -1.71 6.73 13.39
C SER A 253 -2.59 5.56 13.83
N ALA A 254 -2.22 4.32 13.50
CA ALA A 254 -2.96 3.12 13.93
C ALA A 254 -2.95 2.95 15.46
N LEU A 255 -1.79 3.16 16.11
CA LEU A 255 -1.67 3.15 17.56
C LEU A 255 -2.45 4.29 18.23
N ALA A 256 -2.43 5.49 17.65
CA ALA A 256 -3.20 6.62 18.14
C ALA A 256 -4.72 6.36 18.04
N ALA A 257 -5.18 5.82 16.91
CA ALA A 257 -6.59 5.47 16.69
C ALA A 257 -7.07 4.38 17.66
N SER A 258 -6.30 3.31 17.85
CA SER A 258 -6.68 2.23 18.77
C SER A 258 -6.64 2.67 20.23
N ALA A 259 -5.68 3.52 20.60
CA ALA A 259 -5.69 4.18 21.89
C ALA A 259 -6.93 5.06 22.06
N GLY A 260 -7.36 5.75 21.00
CA GLY A 260 -8.61 6.49 20.97
C GLY A 260 -9.84 5.61 21.22
N ALA A 261 -9.92 4.45 20.57
CA ALA A 261 -10.98 3.47 20.84
C ALA A 261 -10.98 2.98 22.29
N ALA A 262 -9.80 2.68 22.86
CA ALA A 262 -9.67 2.31 24.26
C ALA A 262 -10.14 3.44 25.20
N LEU A 263 -9.82 4.71 24.89
CA LEU A 263 -10.28 5.86 25.66
C LEU A 263 -11.80 6.08 25.55
N VAL A 264 -12.40 5.78 24.39
CA VAL A 264 -13.85 5.86 24.17
C VAL A 264 -14.61 4.72 24.84
N LEU A 265 -14.03 3.53 24.96
CA LEU A 265 -14.75 2.35 25.48
C LEU A 265 -14.42 2.03 26.95
N GLY A 266 -13.20 2.33 27.37
CA GLY A 266 -12.66 1.97 28.68
C GLY A 266 -13.14 2.84 29.85
N ARG A 267 -13.09 2.28 31.05
CA ARG A 267 -13.24 3.04 32.30
C ARG A 267 -12.01 3.91 32.53
N THR A 268 -12.18 5.10 33.08
CA THR A 268 -11.09 6.10 33.24
C THR A 268 -9.89 5.61 34.06
N GLY A 269 -10.08 4.61 34.93
CA GLY A 269 -9.03 3.94 35.70
C GLY A 269 -8.26 2.85 34.95
N GLU A 270 -8.83 2.27 33.88
CA GLU A 270 -8.23 1.18 33.10
C GLU A 270 -7.48 1.69 31.85
N VAL A 271 -7.70 2.94 31.43
CA VAL A 271 -7.11 3.48 30.17
C VAL A 271 -5.68 4.01 30.30
N GLY A 272 -4.96 3.67 31.38
CA GLY A 272 -3.58 4.10 31.60
C GLY A 272 -2.62 3.69 30.46
N PRO A 273 -2.59 2.40 30.06
CA PRO A 273 -1.79 1.93 28.92
C PRO A 273 -2.18 2.61 27.61
N ALA A 274 -3.48 2.85 27.39
CA ALA A 274 -3.98 3.52 26.20
C ALA A 274 -3.46 4.97 26.09
N ARG A 275 -3.38 5.74 27.18
CA ARG A 275 -2.79 7.09 27.16
C ARG A 275 -1.31 7.10 26.75
N ARG A 276 -0.55 6.10 27.19
CA ARG A 276 0.87 5.94 26.79
C ARG A 276 0.98 5.55 25.33
N ALA A 277 0.15 4.62 24.87
CA ALA A 277 0.08 4.23 23.47
C ALA A 277 -0.33 5.40 22.57
N ALA A 278 -1.28 6.25 22.99
CA ALA A 278 -1.65 7.46 22.28
C ALA A 278 -0.46 8.42 22.14
N LEU A 279 0.31 8.64 23.21
CA LEU A 279 1.49 9.49 23.17
C LEU A 279 2.57 8.91 22.24
N LEU A 280 2.86 7.61 22.34
CA LEU A 280 3.83 6.93 21.48
C LEU A 280 3.41 6.98 20.00
N GLY A 281 2.14 6.67 19.71
CA GLY A 281 1.57 6.72 18.37
C GLY A 281 1.63 8.12 17.79
N ALA A 282 1.25 9.14 18.56
CA ALA A 282 1.33 10.54 18.16
C ALA A 282 2.78 10.99 17.91
N CYS A 283 3.73 10.64 18.77
CA CYS A 283 5.13 10.97 18.55
C CYS A 283 5.63 10.34 17.24
N LEU A 284 5.35 9.05 17.02
CA LEU A 284 5.77 8.35 15.81
C LEU A 284 5.14 8.96 14.55
N GLU A 285 3.82 9.14 14.56
CA GLU A 285 3.06 9.71 13.45
C GLU A 285 3.52 11.12 13.11
N LEU A 286 3.58 12.02 14.09
CA LEU A 286 3.91 13.43 13.88
C LEU A 286 5.35 13.61 13.42
N THR A 287 6.29 12.83 13.97
CA THR A 287 7.70 12.91 13.56
C THR A 287 7.88 12.39 12.14
N ALA A 288 7.25 11.27 11.79
CA ALA A 288 7.30 10.73 10.43
C ALA A 288 6.58 11.64 9.43
N ALA A 289 5.40 12.18 9.78
CA ALA A 289 4.65 13.11 8.94
C ALA A 289 5.41 14.42 8.71
N HIS A 290 6.12 14.94 9.72
CA HIS A 290 6.97 16.11 9.56
C HIS A 290 8.09 15.86 8.54
N ARG A 291 8.68 14.65 8.53
CA ARG A 291 9.66 14.26 7.49
C ARG A 291 9.03 14.10 6.12
N VAL A 292 7.80 13.60 6.03
CA VAL A 292 7.04 13.54 4.76
C VAL A 292 6.80 14.95 4.19
N GLU A 293 6.44 15.91 5.03
CA GLU A 293 6.11 17.29 4.61
C GLU A 293 7.32 18.13 4.21
N HIS A 294 8.53 17.80 4.67
CA HIS A 294 9.71 18.67 4.50
C HIS A 294 10.96 17.96 4.00
N GLY A 295 10.98 16.63 3.95
CA GLY A 295 12.18 15.84 3.64
C GLY A 295 12.44 15.59 2.16
N HIS A 296 11.44 15.80 1.29
CA HIS A 296 11.46 15.26 -0.08
C HIS A 296 11.24 16.34 -1.17
N GLY A 297 11.57 17.59 -0.87
CA GLY A 297 11.58 18.70 -1.83
C GLY A 297 10.25 18.88 -2.56
N LEU A 298 10.27 18.86 -3.90
CA LEU A 298 9.08 19.01 -4.74
C LEU A 298 8.01 17.94 -4.44
N LEU A 299 8.41 16.72 -4.08
CA LEU A 299 7.48 15.61 -3.84
C LEU A 299 6.79 15.66 -2.47
N SER A 300 7.27 16.53 -1.57
CA SER A 300 6.57 16.90 -0.34
C SER A 300 5.48 17.95 -0.55
N GLU A 301 5.52 18.73 -1.65
CA GLU A 301 4.58 19.82 -1.92
C GLU A 301 3.09 19.39 -1.86
N PRO A 302 2.68 18.22 -2.42
CA PRO A 302 1.30 17.77 -2.35
C PRO A 302 0.81 17.49 -0.93
N TYR A 303 1.70 17.21 0.03
CA TYR A 303 1.33 16.99 1.44
C TYR A 303 1.10 18.29 2.21
N VAL A 304 1.63 19.42 1.73
CA VAL A 304 1.55 20.72 2.42
C VAL A 304 0.47 21.60 1.81
N GLN A 305 0.22 21.48 0.51
CA GLN A 305 -0.71 22.32 -0.23
C GLN A 305 -2.10 21.70 -0.39
N GLY A 306 -3.06 22.53 -0.83
CA GLY A 306 -4.39 22.09 -1.24
C GLY A 306 -5.20 21.39 -0.13
N ARG A 307 -6.04 20.44 -0.56
CA ARG A 307 -6.86 19.61 0.35
C ARG A 307 -6.00 18.68 1.23
N PRO A 308 -4.97 17.97 0.72
CA PRO A 308 -4.18 17.07 1.56
C PRO A 308 -3.50 17.79 2.73
N GLY A 309 -2.92 18.98 2.49
CA GLY A 309 -2.31 19.76 3.57
C GLY A 309 -3.30 20.35 4.58
N ARG A 310 -4.58 20.53 4.20
CA ARG A 310 -5.63 20.87 5.18
C ARG A 310 -5.96 19.66 6.06
N TYR A 311 -6.09 18.48 5.48
CA TYR A 311 -6.30 17.24 6.23
C TYR A 311 -5.15 16.96 7.19
N LEU A 312 -3.90 17.09 6.75
CA LEU A 312 -2.73 16.80 7.60
C LEU A 312 -2.57 17.80 8.75
N ARG A 313 -2.87 19.08 8.53
CA ARG A 313 -2.92 20.09 9.61
C ARG A 313 -4.04 19.82 10.62
N ALA A 314 -5.23 19.49 10.14
CA ALA A 314 -6.34 19.13 11.01
C ALA A 314 -6.06 17.83 11.79
N ALA A 315 -5.46 16.83 11.13
CA ALA A 315 -5.01 15.59 11.76
C ALA A 315 -4.02 15.88 12.89
N ARG A 316 -2.98 16.67 12.62
CA ARG A 316 -2.00 17.11 13.63
C ARG A 316 -2.67 17.78 14.83
N ALA A 317 -3.57 18.73 14.58
CA ALA A 317 -4.29 19.44 15.64
C ALA A 317 -5.12 18.47 16.50
N LEU A 318 -5.88 17.57 15.86
CA LEU A 318 -6.71 16.57 16.55
C LEU A 318 -5.86 15.55 17.32
N THR A 319 -4.75 15.09 16.76
CA THR A 319 -3.85 14.15 17.44
C THR A 319 -3.21 14.79 18.66
N VAL A 320 -2.68 16.02 18.55
CA VAL A 320 -2.11 16.76 19.68
C VAL A 320 -3.17 17.06 20.75
N ALA A 321 -4.34 17.56 20.34
CA ALA A 321 -5.43 17.86 21.26
C ALA A 321 -5.97 16.59 21.95
N GLY A 322 -6.07 15.49 21.21
CA GLY A 322 -6.49 14.18 21.72
C GLY A 322 -5.49 13.63 22.75
N VAL A 323 -4.19 13.70 22.49
CA VAL A 323 -3.18 13.30 23.49
C VAL A 323 -3.25 14.21 24.71
N ALA A 324 -3.22 15.54 24.53
CA ALA A 324 -3.27 16.49 25.63
C ALA A 324 -4.54 16.31 26.48
N GLY A 325 -5.70 16.20 25.84
CA GLY A 325 -6.99 15.97 26.49
C GLY A 325 -7.04 14.63 27.24
N ALA A 326 -6.43 13.57 26.70
CA ALA A 326 -6.40 12.26 27.37
C ALA A 326 -5.61 12.31 28.69
N TRP A 327 -4.58 13.15 28.78
CA TRP A 327 -3.75 13.32 29.98
C TRP A 327 -4.34 14.35 30.96
N LEU A 328 -4.78 15.51 30.49
CA LEU A 328 -5.35 16.58 31.31
C LEU A 328 -6.74 16.21 31.84
N GLY A 329 -7.55 15.57 31.00
CA GLY A 329 -8.93 15.15 31.29
C GLY A 329 -9.04 13.81 32.02
N ARG A 330 -7.96 13.29 32.62
CA ARG A 330 -7.88 11.89 33.11
C ARG A 330 -8.99 11.44 34.07
N ARG A 331 -9.61 12.40 34.79
CA ARG A 331 -10.70 12.15 35.75
C ARG A 331 -12.10 12.23 35.12
N SER A 332 -12.24 12.85 33.95
CA SER A 332 -13.52 13.06 33.28
C SER A 332 -13.75 12.02 32.18
N ARG A 333 -14.87 11.30 32.27
CA ARG A 333 -15.24 10.28 31.27
C ARG A 333 -15.47 10.91 29.90
N LEU A 334 -16.14 12.07 29.88
CA LEU A 334 -16.41 12.84 28.66
C LEU A 334 -15.12 13.35 28.02
N ALA A 335 -14.18 13.86 28.82
CA ALA A 335 -12.90 14.33 28.30
C ALA A 335 -12.09 13.18 27.69
N CYS A 336 -12.05 12.01 28.33
CA CYS A 336 -11.43 10.81 27.76
C CYS A 336 -12.10 10.38 26.44
N ALA A 337 -13.43 10.36 26.39
CA ALA A 337 -14.16 9.97 25.19
C ALA A 337 -13.95 10.97 24.03
N ALA A 338 -14.04 12.28 24.29
CA ALA A 338 -13.77 13.32 23.31
C ALA A 338 -12.32 13.28 22.80
N SER A 339 -11.37 13.02 23.70
CA SER A 339 -9.96 12.84 23.33
C SER A 339 -9.77 11.62 22.44
N GLY A 340 -10.43 10.51 22.75
CA GLY A 340 -10.35 9.30 21.93
C GLY A 340 -11.00 9.48 20.56
N ALA A 341 -12.12 10.18 20.49
CA ALA A 341 -12.75 10.55 19.22
C ALA A 341 -11.83 11.45 18.37
N ALA A 342 -11.15 12.43 19.00
CA ALA A 342 -10.18 13.28 18.33
C ALA A 342 -8.99 12.47 17.77
N LEU A 343 -8.44 11.51 18.51
CA LEU A 343 -7.35 10.64 18.03
C LEU A 343 -7.78 9.78 16.83
N MET A 344 -8.98 9.18 16.88
CA MET A 344 -9.51 8.39 15.76
C MET A 344 -9.75 9.26 14.52
N ALA A 345 -10.35 10.45 14.70
CA ALA A 345 -10.56 11.41 13.62
C ALA A 345 -9.23 11.92 13.03
N GLY A 346 -8.23 12.18 13.88
CA GLY A 346 -6.88 12.54 13.47
C GLY A 346 -6.26 11.47 12.58
N SER A 347 -6.28 10.22 13.02
CA SER A 347 -5.79 9.09 12.21
C SER A 347 -6.53 8.95 10.88
N LEU A 348 -7.85 9.12 10.85
CA LEU A 348 -8.62 9.06 9.60
C LEU A 348 -8.17 10.17 8.63
N LEU A 349 -8.05 11.40 9.12
CA LEU A 349 -7.58 12.52 8.31
C LEU A 349 -6.15 12.34 7.81
N THR A 350 -5.26 11.70 8.58
CA THR A 350 -3.92 11.32 8.11
C THR A 350 -4.00 10.36 6.93
N ARG A 351 -4.87 9.33 6.98
CA ARG A 351 -5.05 8.39 5.85
C ARG A 351 -5.62 9.09 4.62
N MET A 352 -6.60 10.00 4.81
CA MET A 352 -7.16 10.83 3.73
C MET A 352 -6.11 11.76 3.11
N ALA A 353 -5.27 12.39 3.93
CA ALA A 353 -4.19 13.26 3.48
C ALA A 353 -3.18 12.49 2.62
N VAL A 354 -2.74 11.32 3.07
CA VAL A 354 -1.81 10.47 2.31
C VAL A 354 -2.42 10.07 0.98
N PHE A 355 -3.67 9.59 0.98
CA PHE A 355 -4.37 9.20 -0.23
C PHE A 355 -4.48 10.35 -1.24
N GLU A 356 -5.01 11.49 -0.82
CA GLU A 356 -5.21 12.66 -1.68
C GLU A 356 -3.89 13.27 -2.17
N ALA A 357 -2.83 13.25 -1.36
CA ALA A 357 -1.52 13.77 -1.74
C ALA A 357 -0.93 13.00 -2.94
N GLY A 358 -1.03 11.67 -2.95
CA GLY A 358 -0.57 10.88 -4.09
C GLY A 358 -1.43 11.09 -5.33
N VAL A 359 -2.75 11.07 -5.18
CA VAL A 359 -3.67 11.37 -6.31
C VAL A 359 -3.36 12.74 -6.89
N HIS A 360 -3.14 13.76 -6.06
CA HIS A 360 -2.76 15.10 -6.51
C HIS A 360 -1.41 15.11 -7.25
N SER A 361 -0.41 14.36 -6.77
CA SER A 361 0.91 14.27 -7.41
C SER A 361 0.88 13.67 -8.81
N THR A 362 -0.16 12.89 -9.17
CA THR A 362 -0.31 12.35 -10.53
C THR A 362 -0.90 13.34 -11.54
N LYS A 363 -1.58 14.40 -11.07
CA LYS A 363 -2.33 15.32 -11.94
C LYS A 363 -1.45 16.40 -12.57
N ASP A 364 -0.38 16.78 -11.89
CA ASP A 364 0.59 17.75 -12.42
C ASP A 364 1.85 17.03 -12.88
N PRO A 365 2.20 17.09 -14.18
CA PRO A 365 3.37 16.41 -14.71
C PRO A 365 4.70 16.89 -14.10
N LYS A 366 4.77 18.06 -13.46
CA LYS A 366 5.99 18.54 -12.80
C LYS A 366 6.51 17.53 -11.77
N TYR A 367 5.62 16.86 -11.04
CA TYR A 367 5.98 15.86 -10.02
C TYR A 367 6.57 14.59 -10.62
N VAL A 368 6.40 14.34 -11.92
CA VAL A 368 6.98 13.20 -12.62
C VAL A 368 8.27 13.62 -13.34
N VAL A 369 8.23 14.73 -14.10
CA VAL A 369 9.33 15.14 -14.99
C VAL A 369 10.51 15.69 -14.22
N VAL A 370 10.28 16.62 -13.28
CA VAL A 370 11.36 17.36 -12.63
C VAL A 370 12.28 16.42 -11.83
N PRO A 371 11.77 15.50 -10.97
CA PRO A 371 12.64 14.57 -10.25
C PRO A 371 13.41 13.63 -11.17
N GLN A 372 12.83 13.23 -12.31
CA GLN A 372 13.54 12.39 -13.30
C GLN A 372 14.70 13.15 -13.96
N ARG A 373 14.50 14.42 -14.33
CA ARG A 373 15.54 15.26 -14.92
C ARG A 373 16.64 15.59 -13.93
N GLU A 374 16.30 15.89 -12.67
CA GLU A 374 17.27 16.12 -11.60
C GLU A 374 18.16 14.89 -11.38
N ARG A 375 17.59 13.67 -11.37
CA ARG A 375 18.37 12.43 -11.27
C ARG A 375 19.35 12.27 -12.44
N LEU A 376 18.90 12.54 -13.66
CA LEU A 376 19.76 12.50 -14.86
C LEU A 376 20.88 13.55 -14.80
N ALA A 377 20.57 14.78 -14.37
CA ALA A 377 21.55 15.85 -14.21
C ALA A 377 22.61 15.53 -13.14
N GLN A 378 22.23 14.77 -12.10
CA GLN A 378 23.15 14.24 -11.08
C GLN A 378 23.95 13.03 -11.56
N GLY A 379 23.83 12.63 -12.83
CA GLY A 379 24.53 11.47 -13.38
C GLY A 379 24.00 10.12 -12.86
N ARG A 380 22.83 10.09 -12.22
CA ARG A 380 22.17 8.84 -11.82
C ARG A 380 21.42 8.30 -13.05
N PRO A 381 21.67 7.05 -13.46
CA PRO A 381 21.01 6.50 -14.64
C PRO A 381 19.49 6.47 -14.44
N ALA A 382 18.73 6.80 -15.48
CA ALA A 382 17.26 6.69 -15.47
C ALA A 382 16.77 5.23 -15.47
N ARG A 383 17.69 4.26 -15.54
CA ARG A 383 17.43 2.83 -15.64
C ARG A 383 18.22 2.09 -14.57
N SER A 384 17.56 1.21 -13.82
CA SER A 384 18.21 0.17 -13.03
C SER A 384 18.67 -0.94 -13.98
N ASP A 385 19.74 -0.70 -14.74
CA ASP A 385 20.36 -1.77 -15.52
C ASP A 385 21.40 -2.49 -14.65
N THR A 386 20.97 -3.59 -14.06
CA THR A 386 21.76 -4.83 -14.08
C THR A 386 20.74 -5.97 -14.22
N PRO A 387 20.75 -6.75 -15.31
CA PRO A 387 20.16 -8.07 -15.28
C PRO A 387 20.93 -8.82 -14.20
N GLN A 388 20.37 -8.97 -13.01
CA GLN A 388 20.81 -10.06 -12.16
C GLN A 388 20.37 -11.32 -12.89
N ASP A 389 21.35 -12.10 -13.35
CA ASP A 389 21.14 -13.50 -13.67
C ASP A 389 20.52 -14.13 -12.42
N ILE A 390 19.19 -14.21 -12.40
CA ILE A 390 18.47 -15.01 -11.42
C ILE A 390 18.69 -16.44 -11.90
N PRO A 391 19.47 -17.28 -11.21
CA PRO A 391 19.50 -18.69 -11.53
C PRO A 391 18.08 -19.22 -11.35
N VAL A 392 17.51 -19.73 -12.45
CA VAL A 392 16.30 -20.54 -12.40
C VAL A 392 16.65 -21.78 -11.57
N VAL A 393 16.08 -21.87 -10.38
CA VAL A 393 16.06 -23.07 -9.54
C VAL A 393 14.64 -23.58 -9.46
#